data_AF-R2T3N3-F1
#
_entry.id   AF-R2T3N3-F1
#
_cell.length_a   1.000
_cell.length_b   1.000
_cell.length_c   1.000
_cell.angle_alpha   90.00
_cell.angle_beta   90.00
_cell.angle_gamma   90.00
#
_symmetry.space_group_name_H-M   'P 1'
#
loop_
_entity.id
_entity.type
_entity.pdbx_description
1 polymer ?
#
loop_
_entity_poly.entity_id
_entity_poly.type
_entity_poly.pdbx_seq_one_letter_code
_entity_poly.pdbx_strand_id
1 'polypeptide(L)'
;MLKEIEGLKKIRSTIPAEWKEFPCAIYSTKAKAANQDLSMEETFTKWTVSIDVYDNRNPVTNLAEEVIKRMNKLGFKNEEAGDNNVTGLFRVQLKFTGTVNNKTLLVTH
;
A
#
# COMPACT_ATOMS: atom_id res chain seq x y z
N MET A 1 4.01 -8.80 5.88
CA MET A 1 3.47 -8.42 4.56
C MET A 1 4.43 -7.62 3.69
N LEU A 2 4.61 -6.29 3.86
CA LEU A 2 5.55 -5.51 3.03
C LEU A 2 7.02 -5.83 3.36
N LYS A 3 7.34 -6.05 4.65
CA LYS A 3 8.68 -6.43 5.13
C LYS A 3 9.18 -7.79 4.64
N GLU A 4 8.30 -8.57 4.04
CA GLU A 4 8.60 -9.91 3.54
C GLU A 4 8.82 -9.92 2.01
N ILE A 5 8.77 -8.75 1.34
CA ILE A 5 9.05 -8.65 -0.10
C ILE A 5 10.57 -8.64 -0.27
N GLU A 6 11.13 -9.73 -0.80
CA GLU A 6 12.55 -9.80 -1.13
C GLU A 6 12.90 -8.71 -2.15
N GLY A 7 13.86 -7.85 -1.80
CA GLY A 7 14.27 -6.71 -2.61
C GLY A 7 13.84 -5.34 -2.04
N LEU A 8 12.80 -5.28 -1.20
CA LEU A 8 12.42 -4.04 -0.51
C LEU A 8 13.31 -3.81 0.72
N LYS A 9 14.33 -2.98 0.57
CA LYS A 9 15.32 -2.74 1.63
C LYS A 9 14.80 -1.82 2.73
N LYS A 10 13.88 -0.92 2.41
CA LYS A 10 13.33 0.05 3.37
C LYS A 10 11.83 0.21 3.19
N ILE A 11 11.12 0.25 4.32
CA ILE A 11 9.68 0.51 4.37
C ILE A 11 9.45 1.61 5.40
N ARG A 12 8.80 2.71 5.00
CA ARG A 12 8.53 3.87 5.86
C ARG A 12 7.10 4.36 5.71
N SER A 13 6.56 4.96 6.77
CA SER A 13 5.24 5.63 6.73
C SER A 13 5.33 7.12 6.35
N THR A 14 6.55 7.64 6.22
CA THR A 14 6.84 9.05 5.94
C THR A 14 7.92 9.20 4.89
N ILE A 15 7.81 10.28 4.10
CA ILE A 15 8.81 10.65 3.10
C ILE A 15 10.13 11.01 3.80
N PRO A 16 11.26 10.36 3.46
CA PRO A 16 12.52 10.68 4.07
C PRO A 16 13.03 12.03 3.58
N ALA A 17 13.70 12.78 4.46
CA ALA A 17 14.36 14.03 4.10
C ALA A 17 15.51 13.81 3.10
N GLU A 18 16.10 12.61 3.09
CA GLU A 18 17.19 12.22 2.18
C GLU A 18 16.94 10.82 1.58
N TRP A 19 17.15 10.70 0.27
CA TRP A 19 16.94 9.47 -0.49
C TRP A 19 18.24 8.67 -0.64
N LYS A 20 18.63 7.94 0.41
CA LYS A 20 19.93 7.24 0.49
C LYS A 20 19.85 5.71 0.33
N GLU A 21 18.65 5.12 0.39
CA GLU A 21 18.48 3.67 0.41
C GLU A 21 17.40 3.23 -0.60
N PHE A 22 17.80 2.43 -1.59
CA PHE A 22 16.93 1.86 -2.62
C PHE A 22 17.14 0.34 -2.75
N PRO A 23 16.08 -0.43 -3.06
CA PRO A 23 14.68 -0.01 -3.27
C PRO A 23 13.95 0.31 -1.95
N CYS A 24 13.02 1.26 -2.00
CA CYS A 24 12.27 1.76 -0.83
C CYS A 24 10.76 1.79 -1.12
N ALA A 25 9.93 1.45 -0.13
CA ALA A 25 8.49 1.68 -0.17
C ALA A 25 8.07 2.68 0.91
N ILE A 26 7.23 3.62 0.52
CA ILE A 26 6.60 4.57 1.42
C ILE A 26 5.11 4.28 1.39
N TYR A 27 4.53 3.98 2.56
CA TYR A 27 3.11 3.70 2.65
C TYR A 27 2.39 4.73 3.51
N SER A 28 1.13 4.99 3.18
CA SER A 28 0.22 5.76 4.02
C SER A 28 -1.14 5.07 4.05
N THR A 29 -1.85 5.21 5.16
CA THR A 29 -3.16 4.60 5.34
C THR A 29 -4.17 5.65 5.76
N LYS A 30 -5.39 5.51 5.26
CA LYS A 30 -6.56 6.29 5.68
C LYS A 30 -7.69 5.33 5.97
N ALA A 31 -8.31 5.47 7.14
CA ALA A 31 -9.45 4.69 7.56
C ALA A 31 -10.69 5.59 7.62
N LYS A 32 -11.85 5.05 7.21
CA LYS A 32 -13.15 5.70 7.35
C LYS A 32 -14.17 4.66 7.81
N ALA A 33 -14.96 4.99 8.83
CA ALA A 33 -16.08 4.16 9.25
C ALA A 33 -17.07 3.94 8.12
N ALA A 34 -17.37 2.67 7.83
CA ALA A 34 -18.27 2.27 6.76
C ALA A 34 -19.64 1.86 7.30
N ASN A 35 -19.70 1.22 8.48
CA ASN A 35 -20.98 0.88 9.11
C ASN A 35 -20.85 0.74 10.64
N GLN A 36 -21.94 0.99 11.35
CA GLN A 36 -22.08 0.78 12.79
C GLN A 36 -23.21 -0.22 13.06
N ASP A 37 -23.04 -1.10 14.05
CA ASP A 37 -24.11 -1.99 14.46
C ASP A 37 -25.11 -1.31 15.41
N LEU A 38 -26.14 -2.05 15.85
CA LEU A 38 -27.18 -1.55 16.75
C LEU A 38 -26.65 -1.07 18.12
N SER A 39 -25.40 -1.43 18.47
CA SER A 39 -24.71 -0.99 19.68
C SER A 39 -23.80 0.22 19.44
N MET A 40 -23.88 0.82 18.24
CA MET A 40 -22.98 1.88 17.75
C MET A 40 -21.53 1.44 17.57
N GLU A 41 -21.23 0.14 17.59
CA GLU A 41 -19.88 -0.36 17.34
C GLU A 41 -19.59 -0.37 15.84
N GLU A 42 -18.44 0.17 15.45
CA GLU A 42 -17.99 0.16 14.06
C GLU A 42 -17.72 -1.28 13.59
N THR A 43 -18.62 -1.81 12.77
CA THR A 43 -18.56 -3.20 12.29
C THR A 43 -17.70 -3.32 11.03
N PHE A 44 -17.62 -2.24 10.25
CA PHE A 44 -16.84 -2.20 9.02
C PHE A 44 -16.07 -0.89 8.91
N THR A 45 -14.80 -0.99 8.54
CA THR A 45 -13.92 0.15 8.26
C THR A 45 -13.45 0.08 6.83
N LYS A 46 -13.69 1.14 6.05
CA LYS A 46 -13.09 1.28 4.72
C LYS A 46 -11.67 1.79 4.87
N TRP A 47 -10.71 1.02 4.38
CA TRP A 47 -9.30 1.35 4.34
C TRP A 47 -8.88 1.75 2.94
N THR A 48 -8.13 2.84 2.86
CA THR A 48 -7.37 3.24 1.67
C THR A 48 -5.89 3.17 2.03
N VAL A 49 -5.12 2.39 1.28
CA VAL A 49 -3.68 2.18 1.49
C VAL A 49 -2.97 2.67 0.25
N SER A 50 -2.16 3.72 0.39
CA SER A 50 -1.30 4.22 -0.69
C SER A 50 0.12 3.73 -0.45
N ILE A 51 0.75 3.16 -1.47
CA ILE A 51 2.12 2.66 -1.42
C ILE A 51 2.86 3.22 -2.62
N ASP A 52 3.88 4.03 -2.35
CA ASP A 52 4.83 4.50 -3.34
C ASP A 52 6.08 3.65 -3.28
N VAL A 53 6.40 2.97 -4.37
CA VAL A 53 7.63 2.19 -4.51
C VAL A 53 8.64 3.01 -5.30
N TYR A 54 9.85 3.11 -4.76
CA TYR A 54 10.95 3.89 -5.33
C TYR A 54 12.17 3.00 -5.58
N ASP A 55 12.82 3.19 -6.73
CA ASP A 55 14.11 2.59 -7.04
C ASP A 55 14.98 3.56 -7.85
N ASN A 56 16.29 3.43 -7.68
CA ASN A 56 17.30 4.15 -8.46
C ASN A 56 17.77 3.37 -9.69
N ARG A 57 17.29 2.14 -9.87
CA ARG A 57 17.56 1.27 -11.03
C ARG A 57 16.25 0.89 -11.72
N ASN A 58 16.27 0.85 -13.05
CA ASN A 58 15.13 0.45 -13.86
C ASN A 58 15.06 -1.10 -13.94
N PRO A 59 13.87 -1.76 -13.93
CA PRO A 59 12.51 -1.26 -13.67
C PRO A 59 11.92 -1.63 -12.30
N VAL A 60 11.18 -0.67 -11.73
CA VAL A 60 10.42 -0.79 -10.46
C VAL A 60 9.22 -1.74 -10.57
N THR A 61 8.83 -2.08 -11.80
CA THR A 61 7.64 -2.85 -12.16
C THR A 61 7.56 -4.18 -11.40
N ASN A 62 8.67 -4.91 -11.27
CA ASN A 62 8.68 -6.21 -10.57
C ASN A 62 8.35 -6.09 -9.08
N LEU A 63 8.85 -5.04 -8.41
CA LEU A 63 8.53 -4.79 -7.00
C LEU A 63 7.10 -4.31 -6.84
N ALA A 64 6.60 -3.48 -7.75
CA ALA A 64 5.22 -3.04 -7.75
C ALA A 64 4.24 -4.22 -7.95
N GLU A 65 4.52 -5.12 -8.89
CA GLU A 65 3.72 -6.33 -9.11
C GLU A 65 3.66 -7.24 -7.87
N GLU A 66 4.79 -7.44 -7.18
CA GLU A 66 4.83 -8.23 -5.95
C GLU A 66 4.04 -7.55 -4.80
N VAL A 67 4.10 -6.22 -4.69
CA VAL A 67 3.24 -5.46 -3.76
C VAL A 67 1.76 -5.67 -4.11
N ILE A 68 1.38 -5.53 -5.37
CA ILE A 68 0.00 -5.72 -5.84
C ILE A 68 -0.49 -7.13 -5.51
N LYS A 69 0.30 -8.16 -5.84
CA LYS A 69 -0.05 -9.56 -5.60
C LYS A 69 -0.33 -9.84 -4.12
N ARG A 70 0.48 -9.27 -3.23
CA ARG A 70 0.28 -9.42 -1.78
C ARG A 70 -0.95 -8.67 -1.28
N MET A 71 -1.18 -7.44 -1.75
CA MET A 71 -2.36 -6.66 -1.38
C MET A 71 -3.65 -7.35 -1.84
N ASN A 72 -3.66 -7.88 -3.06
CA ASN A 72 -4.77 -8.68 -3.59
C ASN A 72 -5.02 -9.95 -2.76
N LYS A 73 -3.95 -10.65 -2.34
CA LYS A 73 -4.09 -11.83 -1.46
C LYS A 73 -4.70 -11.50 -0.10
N LEU A 74 -4.53 -10.28 0.39
CA LEU A 74 -5.20 -9.82 1.62
C LEU A 74 -6.65 -9.42 1.39
N GLY A 75 -7.12 -9.29 0.15
CA GLY A 75 -8.48 -8.86 -0.18
C GLY A 75 -8.61 -7.38 -0.56
N PHE A 76 -7.52 -6.63 -0.57
CA PHE A 76 -7.51 -5.25 -1.07
C PHE A 76 -7.51 -5.22 -2.60
N LYS A 77 -8.28 -4.30 -3.18
CA LYS A 77 -8.28 -4.04 -4.62
C LYS A 77 -7.28 -2.95 -4.97
N ASN A 78 -6.50 -3.16 -6.03
CA ASN A 78 -5.75 -2.08 -6.65
C ASN A 78 -6.68 -1.18 -7.46
N GLU A 79 -6.75 0.11 -7.12
CA GLU A 79 -7.53 1.12 -7.83
C GLU A 79 -6.66 1.92 -8.80
N GLU A 80 -5.39 2.16 -8.49
CA GLU A 80 -4.48 2.94 -9.31
C GLU A 80 -3.07 2.35 -9.23
N ALA A 81 -2.47 2.07 -10.39
CA ALA A 81 -1.04 1.82 -10.56
C ALA A 81 -0.54 2.78 -11.65
N GLY A 82 0.35 3.71 -11.27
CA GLY A 82 0.86 4.72 -12.19
C GLY A 82 2.35 4.98 -12.00
N ASP A 83 3.07 5.06 -13.12
CA ASP A 83 4.46 5.46 -13.15
C ASP A 83 4.54 6.98 -12.97
N ASN A 84 5.05 7.41 -11.82
CA ASN A 84 5.20 8.81 -11.45
C ASN A 84 6.68 9.17 -11.29
N ASN A 85 7.46 8.84 -12.32
CA ASN A 85 8.91 9.03 -12.33
C ASN A 85 9.27 10.51 -12.18
N VAL A 86 10.26 10.78 -11.33
CA VAL A 86 10.90 12.09 -11.19
C VAL A 86 12.30 11.94 -11.75
N THR A 87 12.89 12.99 -12.34
CA THR A 87 14.21 12.92 -12.97
C THR A 87 15.24 12.24 -12.06
N GLY A 88 15.76 11.08 -12.48
CA GLY A 88 16.75 10.29 -11.74
C GLY A 88 16.19 9.34 -10.67
N LEU A 89 14.86 9.26 -10.50
CA LEU A 89 14.19 8.41 -9.53
C LEU A 89 12.94 7.75 -10.12
N PHE A 90 12.95 6.42 -10.22
CA PHE A 90 11.77 5.69 -10.66
C PHE A 90 10.80 5.53 -9.50
N ARG A 91 9.52 5.81 -9.75
CA ARG A 91 8.45 5.72 -8.75
C ARG A 91 7.22 5.09 -9.37
N VAL A 92 6.69 4.07 -8.71
CA VAL A 92 5.36 3.51 -8.99
C VAL A 92 4.47 3.82 -7.81
N GLN A 93 3.40 4.58 -8.06
CA GLN A 93 2.37 4.86 -7.07
C GLN A 93 1.29 3.79 -7.18
N LEU A 94 0.99 3.14 -6.06
CA LEU A 94 -0.04 2.13 -5.92
C LEU A 94 -1.08 2.62 -4.91
N LYS A 95 -2.35 2.47 -5.25
CA LYS A 95 -3.46 2.80 -4.36
C LYS A 95 -4.38 1.61 -4.24
N PHE A 96 -4.61 1.20 -3.00
CA PHE A 96 -5.43 0.06 -2.67
C PHE A 96 -6.62 0.49 -1.83
N THR A 97 -7.77 -0.16 -2.05
CA THR A 97 -8.94 0.01 -1.19
C THR A 97 -9.50 -1.34 -0.77
N GLY A 98 -10.03 -1.40 0.44
CA GLY A 98 -10.66 -2.59 0.98
C GLY A 98 -11.53 -2.23 2.17
N THR A 99 -12.62 -2.95 2.36
CA THR A 99 -13.47 -2.84 3.54
C THR A 99 -13.10 -3.97 4.50
N VAL A 100 -12.63 -3.61 5.67
CA VAL A 100 -12.29 -4.56 6.73
C VAL A 100 -13.51 -4.74 7.62
N ASN A 101 -13.92 -5.98 7.84
CA ASN A 101 -14.89 -6.31 8.87
C ASN A 101 -14.15 -6.38 10.22
N ASN A 102 -14.48 -5.49 11.15
CA ASN A 102 -13.75 -5.35 12.41
C ASN A 102 -13.97 -6.54 13.37
N LYS A 103 -14.99 -7.37 13.14
CA LYS A 103 -15.27 -8.57 13.95
C LYS A 103 -14.52 -9.80 13.45
N THR A 104 -14.34 -9.94 12.14
CA THR A 104 -13.70 -11.12 11.52
C THR A 104 -12.30 -10.85 10.99
N LEU A 105 -11.89 -9.57 10.91
CA LEU A 105 -10.65 -9.08 10.30
C LEU A 105 -10.50 -9.44 8.81
N LEU A 106 -11.58 -9.90 8.17
CA LEU A 106 -11.61 -10.18 6.74
C LEU A 106 -11.69 -8.88 5.95
N VAL A 107 -10.92 -8.79 4.87
CA VAL A 107 -10.96 -7.67 3.92
C VAL A 107 -11.71 -8.09 2.67
N THR A 108 -12.67 -7.29 2.28
CA THR A 108 -13.46 -7.48 1.05
C THR A 108 -13.47 -6.19 0.25
N HIS A 109 -13.41 -6.29 -1.08
CA HIS A 109 -13.47 -5.16 -2.00
C HIS A 109 -14.59 -5.33 -3.02
#